data_AF-A0A9X0CZG3-F1
#
_entry.id   AF-A0A9X0CZG3-F1
#
_cell.length_a   1.000
_cell.length_b   1.000
_cell.length_c   1.000
_cell.angle_alpha   90.00
_cell.angle_beta   90.00
_cell.angle_gamma   90.00
#
_symmetry.space_group_name_H-M   'P 1'
#
loop_
_entity.id
_entity.type
_entity.pdbx_description
1 polymer ?
#
loop_
_entity_poly.entity_id
_entity_poly.type
_entity_poly.pdbx_seq_one_letter_code
_entity_poly.pdbx_strand_id
1 'polypeptide(L)'
;MNEYEEDTWSIASWKADIPSKVSYVKRLLSTSQFPECSKDVIHMLEKYFKAYAPDTPPNPGLYLSAFLDDVIDLYIFYSKGSGAKPLSAIQDLQLLEVICSCFQDQPSDSVRCGVFYLLFGISSQDIKDGKVDRKVEILTKLVSMAVALQCDHLLESMAIWMQRHHHRAGIVLKVTSSIVEDYTCLVPASLPFLQTLASHSPLMACQLMIALISLYPVVIIDKHRGNFFLTIL
;
A
#
# COMPACT_ATOMS: atom_id res chain seq x y z
N MET A 1 8.28 -40.08 -1.11
CA MET A 1 8.44 -38.91 -0.22
C MET A 1 9.38 -37.99 -0.96
N ASN A 2 8.83 -37.04 -1.74
CA ASN A 2 9.60 -36.33 -2.77
C ASN A 2 10.30 -35.11 -2.16
N GLU A 3 11.63 -35.07 -2.27
CA GLU A 3 12.50 -33.93 -1.94
C GLU A 3 12.33 -32.72 -2.91
N TYR A 4 11.21 -32.65 -3.64
CA TYR A 4 10.92 -31.66 -4.68
C TYR A 4 9.62 -30.87 -4.47
N GLU A 5 9.02 -30.92 -3.27
CA GLU A 5 8.14 -29.83 -2.82
C GLU A 5 9.01 -28.68 -2.28
N GLU A 6 9.89 -28.14 -3.13
CA GLU A 6 10.26 -26.72 -2.94
C GLU A 6 8.93 -25.98 -2.94
N ASP A 7 8.54 -25.38 -1.80
CA ASP A 7 7.28 -24.66 -1.65
C ASP A 7 7.19 -23.65 -2.80
N THR A 8 6.36 -23.97 -3.80
CA THR A 8 6.31 -23.23 -5.06
C THR A 8 5.97 -21.76 -4.83
N TRP A 9 5.36 -21.44 -3.70
CA TRP A 9 5.03 -20.07 -3.28
C TRP A 9 6.18 -19.35 -2.54
N SER A 10 7.23 -20.08 -2.16
CA SER A 10 8.44 -19.53 -1.54
C SER A 10 9.43 -19.09 -2.61
N ILE A 11 9.12 -17.97 -3.27
CA ILE A 11 9.92 -17.38 -4.35
C ILE A 11 11.39 -17.21 -3.97
N ALA A 12 11.67 -16.83 -2.72
CA ALA A 12 13.03 -16.61 -2.22
C ALA A 12 13.91 -17.88 -2.25
N SER A 13 13.29 -19.06 -2.27
CA SER A 13 14.00 -20.35 -2.35
C SER A 13 14.43 -20.72 -3.77
N TRP A 14 13.92 -20.04 -4.80
CA TRP A 14 14.13 -20.44 -6.19
C TRP A 14 15.58 -20.20 -6.63
N LYS A 15 16.35 -21.28 -6.78
CA LYS A 15 17.76 -21.22 -7.23
C LYS A 15 17.96 -21.64 -8.70
N ALA A 16 17.03 -22.41 -9.25
CA ALA A 16 17.07 -22.93 -10.61
C ALA A 16 15.66 -22.96 -11.22
N ASP A 17 15.60 -23.04 -12.55
CA ASP A 17 14.38 -23.16 -13.35
C ASP A 17 13.33 -22.05 -13.08
N ILE A 18 13.83 -20.83 -12.82
CA ILE A 18 13.01 -19.66 -12.49
C ILE A 18 11.92 -19.38 -13.55
N PRO A 19 12.20 -19.45 -14.88
CA PRO A 19 11.17 -19.19 -15.88
C PRO A 19 9.98 -20.16 -15.85
N SER A 20 10.24 -21.45 -15.61
CA SER A 20 9.19 -22.46 -15.53
C SER A 20 8.36 -22.30 -14.26
N LYS A 21 9.01 -21.99 -13.13
CA LYS A 21 8.34 -21.68 -11.86
C LYS A 21 7.48 -20.43 -11.95
N VAL A 22 7.98 -19.37 -12.56
CA VAL A 22 7.21 -18.15 -12.87
C VAL A 22 5.98 -18.49 -13.71
N SER A 23 6.15 -19.26 -14.79
CA SER A 23 5.05 -19.66 -15.67
C SER A 23 4.00 -20.50 -14.93
N TYR A 24 4.45 -21.39 -14.05
CA TYR A 24 3.59 -22.20 -13.20
C TYR A 24 2.76 -21.35 -12.23
N VAL A 25 3.39 -20.41 -11.52
CA VAL A 25 2.69 -19.50 -10.59
C VAL A 25 1.71 -18.60 -11.34
N LYS A 26 2.10 -18.01 -12.48
CA LYS A 26 1.18 -17.23 -13.33
C LYS A 26 -0.05 -18.06 -13.73
N ARG A 27 0.15 -19.34 -14.08
CA ARG A 27 -0.95 -20.25 -14.41
C ARG A 27 -1.86 -20.51 -13.20
N LEU A 28 -1.31 -20.79 -12.02
CA LEU A 28 -2.11 -20.99 -10.81
C LEU A 28 -2.95 -19.75 -10.47
N LEU A 29 -2.34 -18.57 -10.49
CA LEU A 29 -3.04 -17.31 -10.24
C LEU A 29 -4.13 -17.04 -11.29
N SER A 30 -3.92 -17.44 -12.55
CA SER A 30 -4.95 -17.31 -13.61
C SER A 30 -6.16 -18.22 -13.42
N THR A 31 -6.00 -19.32 -12.69
CA THR A 31 -7.10 -20.25 -12.37
C THR A 31 -7.84 -19.88 -11.09
N SER A 32 -7.23 -19.07 -10.23
CA SER A 32 -7.82 -18.60 -8.98
C SER A 32 -8.81 -17.45 -9.26
N GLN A 33 -9.99 -17.51 -8.64
CA GLN A 33 -11.02 -16.48 -8.80
C GLN A 33 -10.80 -15.32 -7.83
N PHE A 34 -11.25 -14.13 -8.20
CA PHE A 34 -11.29 -13.01 -7.28
C PHE A 34 -12.27 -13.29 -6.12
N PRO A 35 -11.91 -13.00 -4.84
CA PRO A 35 -10.72 -12.28 -4.38
C PRO A 35 -9.52 -13.16 -3.98
N GLU A 36 -9.64 -14.49 -4.06
CA GLU A 36 -8.59 -15.43 -3.64
C GLU A 36 -7.29 -15.23 -4.43
N CYS A 37 -7.36 -14.89 -5.72
CA CYS A 37 -6.15 -14.60 -6.50
C CYS A 37 -5.35 -13.41 -5.93
N SER A 38 -6.02 -12.35 -5.46
CA SER A 38 -5.35 -11.21 -4.80
C SER A 38 -4.75 -11.62 -3.46
N LYS A 39 -5.48 -12.46 -2.70
CA LYS A 39 -5.01 -13.01 -1.42
C LYS A 39 -3.77 -13.88 -1.59
N ASP A 40 -3.77 -14.77 -2.59
CA ASP A 40 -2.64 -15.62 -2.96
C ASP A 40 -1.40 -14.79 -3.31
N VAL A 41 -1.58 -13.69 -4.06
CA VAL A 41 -0.48 -12.75 -4.35
C VAL A 41 0.08 -12.15 -3.07
N ILE A 42 -0.75 -11.65 -2.16
CA ILE A 42 -0.25 -11.05 -0.91
C ILE A 42 0.48 -12.10 -0.07
N HIS A 43 -0.07 -13.29 0.11
CA HIS A 43 0.61 -14.38 0.84
C HIS A 43 1.94 -14.78 0.19
N MET A 44 2.02 -14.79 -1.13
CA MET A 44 3.26 -15.04 -1.87
C MET A 44 4.31 -13.97 -1.54
N LEU A 45 3.91 -12.69 -1.50
CA LEU A 45 4.80 -11.61 -1.09
C LEU A 45 5.23 -11.74 0.37
N GLU A 46 4.32 -12.11 1.27
CA GLU A 46 4.66 -12.36 2.66
C GLU A 46 5.68 -13.49 2.83
N LYS A 47 5.46 -14.63 2.15
CA LYS A 47 6.43 -15.73 2.14
C LYS A 47 7.77 -15.29 1.59
N TYR A 48 7.76 -14.49 0.52
CA TYR A 48 8.97 -13.91 -0.05
C TYR A 48 9.74 -13.10 1.00
N PHE A 49 9.11 -12.15 1.69
CA PHE A 49 9.81 -11.34 2.70
C PHE A 49 10.15 -12.11 3.98
N LYS A 50 9.33 -13.09 4.40
CA LYS A 50 9.62 -13.96 5.56
C LYS A 50 10.89 -14.79 5.39
N ALA A 51 11.25 -15.12 4.15
CA ALA A 51 12.43 -15.91 3.86
C ALA A 51 13.75 -15.12 3.97
N TYR A 52 13.70 -13.79 4.05
CA TYR A 52 14.87 -12.95 4.27
C TYR A 52 15.01 -12.58 5.75
N ALA A 53 16.25 -12.53 6.23
CA ALA A 53 16.55 -11.96 7.53
C ALA A 53 16.22 -10.45 7.53
N PRO A 54 15.78 -9.86 8.66
CA PRO A 54 15.43 -8.43 8.74
C PRO A 54 16.53 -7.49 8.25
N ASP A 55 17.79 -7.93 8.38
CA ASP A 55 18.99 -7.12 8.14
C ASP A 55 19.48 -7.21 6.68
N THR A 56 18.93 -8.12 5.88
CA THR A 56 19.31 -8.30 4.48
C THR A 56 18.16 -7.89 3.57
N PRO A 57 18.26 -6.76 2.85
CA PRO A 57 17.21 -6.37 1.94
C PRO A 57 17.06 -7.42 0.84
N PRO A 58 15.83 -7.87 0.54
CA PRO A 58 15.60 -8.74 -0.60
C PRO A 58 16.01 -8.01 -1.87
N ASN A 59 16.94 -8.60 -2.62
CA ASN A 59 17.32 -8.14 -3.95
C ASN A 59 16.89 -9.20 -4.97
N PRO A 60 15.64 -9.15 -5.44
CA PRO A 60 15.23 -10.04 -6.51
C PRO A 60 16.05 -9.68 -7.76
N GLY A 61 16.62 -10.67 -8.43
CA GLY A 61 17.20 -10.43 -9.76
C GLY A 61 16.18 -9.77 -10.69
N LEU A 62 16.62 -8.99 -11.67
CA LEU A 62 15.76 -8.16 -12.53
C LEU A 62 14.54 -8.90 -13.09
N TYR A 63 14.73 -10.17 -13.50
CA TYR A 63 13.65 -11.01 -14.00
C TYR A 63 12.54 -11.25 -12.96
N LEU A 64 12.93 -11.51 -11.71
CA LEU A 64 11.99 -11.77 -10.63
C LEU A 64 11.30 -10.49 -10.17
N SER A 65 12.00 -9.35 -10.16
CA SER A 65 11.37 -8.04 -9.92
C SER A 65 10.28 -7.77 -10.94
N ALA A 66 10.56 -7.95 -12.24
CA ALA A 66 9.56 -7.75 -13.29
C ALA A 66 8.37 -8.70 -13.14
N PHE A 67 8.61 -9.95 -12.74
CA PHE A 67 7.54 -10.91 -12.46
C PHE A 67 6.63 -10.44 -11.30
N LEU A 68 7.21 -9.97 -10.19
CA LEU A 68 6.45 -9.48 -9.05
C LEU A 68 5.61 -8.26 -9.45
N ASP A 69 6.20 -7.32 -10.18
CA ASP A 69 5.50 -6.13 -10.69
C ASP A 69 4.31 -6.52 -11.59
N ASP A 70 4.51 -7.45 -12.54
CA ASP A 70 3.45 -7.96 -13.43
C ASP A 70 2.27 -8.53 -12.63
N VAL A 71 2.56 -9.35 -11.62
CA VAL A 71 1.54 -10.03 -10.81
C VAL A 71 0.77 -9.04 -9.95
N ILE A 72 1.46 -8.08 -9.34
CA ILE A 72 0.85 -7.02 -8.54
C ILE A 72 -0.06 -6.15 -9.41
N ASP A 73 0.40 -5.74 -10.59
CA ASP A 73 -0.40 -4.93 -11.50
C ASP A 73 -1.66 -5.65 -11.99
N LEU A 74 -1.56 -6.96 -12.22
CA LEU A 74 -2.65 -7.77 -12.75
C LEU A 74 -3.71 -8.14 -11.70
N TYR A 75 -3.28 -8.50 -10.48
CA TYR A 75 -4.15 -9.09 -9.45
C TYR A 75 -4.39 -8.20 -8.23
N ILE A 76 -3.68 -7.07 -8.08
CA ILE A 76 -3.92 -6.09 -7.02
C ILE A 76 -4.43 -4.78 -7.63
N PHE A 77 -3.70 -4.18 -8.58
CA PHE A 77 -4.09 -2.86 -9.10
C PHE A 77 -5.13 -2.92 -10.23
N TYR A 78 -5.24 -4.06 -10.92
CA TYR A 78 -6.10 -4.23 -12.10
C TYR A 78 -5.88 -3.09 -13.12
N SER A 79 -4.61 -2.74 -13.34
CA SER A 79 -4.20 -1.55 -14.10
C SER A 79 -4.65 -1.63 -15.57
N LYS A 80 -5.09 -0.50 -16.14
CA LYS A 80 -5.46 -0.40 -17.57
C LYS A 80 -4.25 -0.70 -18.44
N GLY A 81 -4.23 -1.86 -19.10
CA GLY A 81 -3.11 -2.35 -19.90
C GLY A 81 -2.57 -3.71 -19.48
N SER A 82 -2.91 -4.18 -18.28
CA SER A 82 -2.58 -5.53 -17.81
C SER A 82 -3.40 -6.65 -18.49
N GLY A 83 -4.44 -6.28 -19.27
CA GLY A 83 -5.41 -7.22 -19.83
C GLY A 83 -6.50 -7.64 -18.84
N ALA A 84 -6.41 -7.24 -17.57
CA ALA A 84 -7.47 -7.46 -16.58
C ALA A 84 -8.63 -6.48 -16.76
N LYS A 85 -9.85 -6.97 -16.51
CA LYS A 85 -11.04 -6.14 -16.43
C LYS A 85 -10.99 -5.28 -15.16
N PRO A 86 -11.31 -3.98 -15.21
CA PRO A 86 -11.43 -3.17 -14.00
C PRO A 86 -12.41 -3.78 -13.01
N LEU A 87 -12.07 -3.71 -11.72
CA LEU A 87 -12.95 -4.16 -10.65
C LEU A 87 -14.21 -3.29 -10.56
N SER A 88 -15.33 -3.91 -10.19
CA SER A 88 -16.53 -3.19 -9.74
C SER A 88 -16.32 -2.57 -8.36
N ALA A 89 -17.19 -1.63 -7.94
CA ALA A 89 -17.07 -0.99 -6.62
C ALA A 89 -17.11 -2.00 -5.44
N ILE A 90 -17.94 -3.04 -5.55
CA ILE A 90 -18.01 -4.11 -4.54
C ILE A 90 -16.70 -4.90 -4.50
N GLN A 91 -16.13 -5.22 -5.67
CA GLN A 91 -14.86 -5.92 -5.74
C GLN A 91 -13.69 -5.04 -5.26
N ASP A 92 -13.71 -3.74 -5.54
CA ASP A 92 -12.74 -2.79 -4.96
C ASP A 92 -12.78 -2.87 -3.42
N LEU A 93 -13.98 -2.88 -2.81
CA LEU A 93 -14.12 -3.02 -1.36
C LEU A 93 -13.61 -4.37 -0.83
N GLN A 94 -13.93 -5.48 -1.52
CA GLN A 94 -13.43 -6.81 -1.18
C GLN A 94 -11.91 -6.90 -1.25
N LEU A 95 -11.29 -6.24 -2.24
CA LEU A 95 -9.83 -6.18 -2.35
C LEU A 95 -9.22 -5.43 -1.17
N LEU A 96 -9.79 -4.29 -0.79
CA LEU A 96 -9.32 -3.54 0.38
C LEU A 96 -9.42 -4.37 1.65
N GLU A 97 -10.53 -5.09 1.84
CA GLU A 97 -10.74 -5.99 2.98
C GLU A 97 -9.69 -7.10 3.03
N VAL A 98 -9.39 -7.71 1.88
CA VAL A 98 -8.32 -8.72 1.78
C VAL A 98 -6.97 -8.13 2.17
N ILE A 99 -6.60 -6.96 1.64
CA ILE A 99 -5.32 -6.32 1.98
C ILE A 99 -5.27 -5.99 3.49
N CYS A 100 -6.31 -5.37 4.04
CA CYS A 100 -6.37 -5.05 5.47
C CYS A 100 -6.25 -6.31 6.34
N SER A 101 -7.00 -7.36 6.01
CA SER A 101 -6.98 -8.61 6.79
C SER A 101 -5.60 -9.26 6.77
N CYS A 102 -4.95 -9.32 5.61
CA CYS A 102 -3.58 -9.85 5.51
C CYS A 102 -2.59 -9.05 6.38
N PHE A 103 -2.68 -7.72 6.38
CA PHE A 103 -1.83 -6.89 7.24
C PHE A 103 -2.13 -7.05 8.73
N GLN A 104 -3.40 -7.24 9.09
CA GLN A 104 -3.82 -7.46 10.46
C GLN A 104 -3.31 -8.81 11.00
N ASP A 105 -3.30 -9.85 10.17
CA ASP A 105 -2.87 -11.20 10.52
C ASP A 105 -1.34 -11.39 10.49
N GLN A 106 -0.57 -10.44 9.94
CA GLN A 106 0.88 -10.54 9.84
C GLN A 106 1.60 -9.94 11.06
N PRO A 107 2.20 -10.76 11.96
CA PRO A 107 2.86 -10.24 13.15
C PRO A 107 4.20 -9.55 12.89
N SER A 108 4.88 -9.83 11.77
CA SER A 108 6.23 -9.30 11.51
C SER A 108 6.22 -7.93 10.82
N ASP A 109 6.68 -6.89 11.53
CA ASP A 109 6.79 -5.52 11.03
C ASP A 109 7.62 -5.43 9.74
N SER A 110 8.73 -6.16 9.67
CA SER A 110 9.62 -6.18 8.50
C SER A 110 8.90 -6.74 7.26
N VAL A 111 8.11 -7.81 7.46
CA VAL A 111 7.32 -8.41 6.38
C VAL A 111 6.22 -7.45 5.93
N ARG A 112 5.47 -6.87 6.87
CA ARG A 112 4.42 -5.87 6.55
C ARG A 112 4.98 -4.69 5.76
N CYS A 113 6.08 -4.10 6.25
CA CYS A 113 6.74 -2.98 5.58
C CYS A 113 7.26 -3.36 4.19
N GLY A 114 7.84 -4.55 4.04
CA GLY A 114 8.31 -5.08 2.78
C GLY A 114 7.18 -5.23 1.76
N VAL A 115 6.11 -5.92 2.14
CA VAL A 115 4.91 -6.11 1.30
C VAL A 115 4.30 -4.75 0.94
N PHE A 116 4.12 -3.86 1.91
CA PHE A 116 3.56 -2.53 1.67
C PHE A 116 4.39 -1.71 0.69
N TYR A 117 5.72 -1.79 0.80
CA TYR A 117 6.62 -1.11 -0.10
C TYR A 117 6.60 -1.72 -1.51
N LEU A 118 6.45 -3.04 -1.64
CA LEU A 118 6.34 -3.68 -2.95
C LEU A 118 5.03 -3.31 -3.66
N LEU A 119 3.92 -3.25 -2.91
CA LEU A 119 2.61 -2.86 -3.46
C LEU A 119 2.58 -1.37 -3.82
N PHE A 120 2.89 -0.50 -2.87
CA PHE A 120 2.66 0.95 -2.98
C PHE A 120 3.94 1.76 -3.20
N GLY A 121 5.08 1.11 -3.36
CA GLY A 121 6.32 1.76 -3.77
C GLY A 121 6.14 2.44 -5.11
N ILE A 122 6.71 3.63 -5.23
CA ILE A 122 6.62 4.45 -6.45
C ILE A 122 7.99 4.51 -7.08
N SER A 123 8.15 3.86 -8.21
CA SER A 123 9.35 3.93 -9.04
C SER A 123 9.22 5.03 -10.09
N SER A 124 10.33 5.42 -10.71
CA SER A 124 10.30 6.30 -11.88
C SER A 124 9.59 5.66 -13.08
N GLN A 125 9.52 4.32 -13.11
CA GLN A 125 8.83 3.58 -14.16
C GLN A 125 7.32 3.65 -13.98
N ASP A 126 6.81 3.57 -12.74
CA ASP A 126 5.39 3.76 -12.44
C ASP A 126 4.86 5.11 -12.93
N ILE A 127 5.68 6.17 -12.82
CA ILE A 127 5.35 7.52 -13.29
C ILE A 127 5.21 7.53 -14.81
N LYS A 128 6.16 6.91 -15.53
CA LYS A 128 6.14 6.84 -17.00
C LYS A 128 4.97 6.01 -17.52
N ASP A 129 4.64 4.92 -16.82
CA ASP A 129 3.60 3.99 -17.22
C ASP A 129 2.19 4.43 -16.76
N GLY A 130 2.07 5.58 -16.08
CA GLY A 130 0.79 6.11 -15.61
C GLY A 130 0.13 5.27 -14.50
N LYS A 131 0.89 4.41 -13.81
CA LYS A 131 0.38 3.50 -12.75
C LYS A 131 0.16 4.20 -11.41
N VAL A 132 0.80 5.37 -11.22
CA VAL A 132 0.78 6.12 -9.95
C VAL A 132 -0.64 6.45 -9.50
N ASP A 133 -1.52 6.87 -10.41
CA ASP A 133 -2.87 7.30 -10.02
C ASP A 133 -3.69 6.15 -9.44
N ARG A 134 -3.62 4.95 -10.03
CA ARG A 134 -4.33 3.77 -9.50
C ARG A 134 -3.74 3.29 -8.17
N LYS A 135 -2.41 3.31 -8.04
CA LYS A 135 -1.73 2.99 -6.77
C LYS A 135 -2.17 3.94 -5.65
N VAL A 136 -2.18 5.25 -5.93
CA VAL A 136 -2.61 6.28 -4.99
C VAL A 136 -4.11 6.15 -4.67
N GLU A 137 -4.96 5.88 -5.65
CA GLU A 137 -6.40 5.67 -5.44
C GLU A 137 -6.67 4.52 -4.46
N ILE A 138 -6.07 3.35 -4.69
CA ILE A 138 -6.25 2.18 -3.81
C ILE A 138 -5.63 2.48 -2.43
N LEU A 139 -4.44 3.07 -2.38
CA LEU A 139 -3.77 3.42 -1.14
C LEU A 139 -4.62 4.35 -0.27
N THR A 140 -5.20 5.40 -0.85
CA THR A 140 -6.09 6.33 -0.13
C THR A 140 -7.28 5.59 0.46
N LYS A 141 -8.03 4.82 -0.35
CA LYS A 141 -9.19 4.06 0.13
C LYS A 141 -8.80 3.06 1.23
N LEU A 142 -7.65 2.40 1.07
CA LEU A 142 -7.12 1.44 2.03
C LEU A 142 -6.81 2.10 3.37
N VAL A 143 -6.12 3.25 3.37
CA VAL A 143 -5.80 3.98 4.59
C VAL A 143 -7.05 4.54 5.24
N SER A 144 -7.99 5.10 4.47
CA SER A 144 -9.28 5.55 4.99
C SER A 144 -10.03 4.40 5.67
N MET A 145 -10.04 3.20 5.08
CA MET A 145 -10.64 2.02 5.70
C MET A 145 -9.85 1.54 6.94
N ALA A 146 -8.53 1.55 6.90
CA ALA A 146 -7.69 1.15 8.03
C ALA A 146 -7.87 2.07 9.25
N VAL A 147 -8.08 3.38 9.05
CA VAL A 147 -8.44 4.31 10.13
C VAL A 147 -9.80 3.95 10.73
N ALA A 148 -10.80 3.65 9.90
CA ALA A 148 -12.14 3.28 10.36
C ALA A 148 -12.16 1.94 11.11
N LEU A 149 -11.36 0.98 10.67
CA LEU A 149 -11.26 -0.36 11.26
C LEU A 149 -10.21 -0.47 12.37
N GLN A 150 -9.45 0.59 12.65
CA GLN A 150 -8.33 0.59 13.60
C GLN A 150 -7.32 -0.52 13.29
N CYS A 151 -6.94 -0.66 12.01
CA CYS A 151 -5.94 -1.63 11.56
C CYS A 151 -4.52 -1.10 11.81
N ASP A 152 -4.08 -1.17 13.08
CA ASP A 152 -2.82 -0.56 13.56
C ASP A 152 -1.61 -0.99 12.73
N HIS A 153 -1.49 -2.29 12.45
CA HIS A 153 -0.42 -2.88 11.65
C HIS A 153 -0.25 -2.28 10.24
N LEU A 154 -1.37 -1.92 9.60
CA LEU A 154 -1.36 -1.29 8.28
C LEU A 154 -1.03 0.21 8.41
N LEU A 155 -1.60 0.89 9.39
CA LEU A 155 -1.35 2.31 9.66
C LEU A 155 0.13 2.57 9.99
N GLU A 156 0.78 1.68 10.75
CA GLU A 156 2.23 1.72 10.98
C GLU A 156 3.04 1.57 9.70
N SER A 157 2.66 0.61 8.84
CA SER A 157 3.32 0.39 7.54
C SER A 157 3.18 1.62 6.64
N MET A 158 2.00 2.27 6.66
CA MET A 158 1.75 3.52 5.97
C MET A 158 2.60 4.66 6.51
N ALA A 159 2.76 4.78 7.84
CA ALA A 159 3.62 5.80 8.44
C ALA A 159 5.08 5.68 7.94
N ILE A 160 5.60 4.46 7.91
CA ILE A 160 6.95 4.18 7.40
C ILE A 160 7.04 4.48 5.89
N TRP A 161 5.99 4.16 5.14
CA TRP A 161 5.91 4.49 3.72
C TRP A 161 5.94 6.01 3.48
N MET A 162 5.16 6.79 4.24
CA MET A 162 5.16 8.27 4.15
C MET A 162 6.54 8.83 4.48
N GLN A 163 7.17 8.34 5.54
CA GLN A 163 8.51 8.74 5.94
C GLN A 163 9.54 8.47 4.83
N ARG A 164 9.46 7.33 4.13
CA ARG A 164 10.38 7.02 3.01
C ARG A 164 10.13 7.87 1.77
N HIS A 165 8.88 8.30 1.55
CA HIS A 165 8.49 9.11 0.40
C HIS A 165 8.47 10.62 0.67
N HIS A 166 9.07 11.10 1.78
CA HIS A 166 9.18 12.53 2.10
C HIS A 166 9.79 13.37 0.96
N HIS A 167 10.73 12.81 0.20
CA HIS A 167 11.34 13.44 -0.98
C HIS A 167 10.36 13.62 -2.16
N ARG A 168 9.18 13.02 -2.11
CA ARG A 168 8.08 13.14 -3.09
C ARG A 168 6.83 13.68 -2.43
N ALA A 169 6.97 14.86 -1.81
CA ALA A 169 5.91 15.51 -1.05
C ALA A 169 4.56 15.53 -1.79
N GLY A 170 4.53 15.82 -3.10
CA GLY A 170 3.28 15.88 -3.86
C GLY A 170 2.38 14.64 -3.76
N ILE A 171 2.94 13.44 -3.69
CA ILE A 171 2.15 12.21 -3.60
C ILE A 171 1.67 11.97 -2.16
N VAL A 172 2.56 12.16 -1.18
CA VAL A 172 2.22 12.04 0.25
C VAL A 172 1.12 13.05 0.61
N LEU A 173 1.22 14.27 0.09
CA LEU A 173 0.23 15.33 0.26
C LEU A 173 -1.10 14.98 -0.41
N LYS A 174 -1.10 14.39 -1.61
CA LYS A 174 -2.32 13.93 -2.30
C LYS A 174 -3.07 12.86 -1.50
N VAL A 175 -2.36 11.86 -0.96
CA VAL A 175 -2.99 10.84 -0.09
C VAL A 175 -3.53 11.49 1.18
N THR A 176 -2.75 12.37 1.80
CA THR A 176 -3.14 13.08 3.03
C THR A 176 -4.39 13.93 2.82
N SER A 177 -4.45 14.74 1.76
CA SER A 177 -5.59 15.61 1.50
C SER A 177 -6.87 14.80 1.28
N SER A 178 -6.79 13.68 0.55
CA SER A 178 -7.95 12.82 0.34
C SER A 178 -8.44 12.16 1.62
N ILE A 179 -7.55 11.71 2.52
CA ILE A 179 -7.96 11.18 3.83
C ILE A 179 -8.69 12.27 4.64
N VAL A 180 -8.19 13.50 4.64
CA VAL A 180 -8.86 14.60 5.35
C VAL A 180 -10.24 14.83 4.77
N GLU A 181 -10.35 14.98 3.44
CA GLU A 181 -11.62 15.19 2.75
C GLU A 181 -12.65 14.09 3.06
N ASP A 182 -12.23 12.83 3.12
CA ASP A 182 -13.10 11.70 3.47
C ASP A 182 -13.74 11.88 4.86
N TYR A 183 -12.94 12.30 5.85
CA TYR A 183 -13.35 12.36 7.26
C TYR A 183 -13.92 13.71 7.71
N THR A 184 -13.60 14.81 7.02
CA THR A 184 -14.07 16.16 7.39
C THR A 184 -15.17 16.69 6.47
N CYS A 185 -15.18 16.29 5.19
CA CYS A 185 -16.14 16.80 4.20
C CYS A 185 -17.18 15.75 3.82
N LEU A 186 -16.75 14.52 3.49
CA LEU A 186 -17.66 13.50 2.95
C LEU A 186 -18.45 12.79 4.05
N VAL A 187 -17.79 12.39 5.13
CA VAL A 187 -18.45 11.69 6.25
C VAL A 187 -18.02 12.31 7.60
N PRO A 188 -18.47 13.53 7.95
CA PRO A 188 -18.05 14.19 9.20
C PRO A 188 -18.34 13.38 10.47
N ALA A 189 -19.34 12.50 10.44
CA ALA A 189 -19.67 11.60 11.53
C ALA A 189 -18.56 10.57 11.83
N SER A 190 -17.64 10.31 10.90
CA SER A 190 -16.50 9.40 11.08
C SER A 190 -15.24 10.11 11.63
N LEU A 191 -15.26 11.44 11.79
CA LEU A 191 -14.16 12.22 12.36
C LEU A 191 -13.60 11.65 13.69
N PRO A 192 -14.41 11.07 14.61
CA PRO A 192 -13.89 10.47 15.82
C PRO A 192 -12.83 9.39 15.58
N PHE A 193 -12.92 8.59 14.50
CA PHE A 193 -11.92 7.58 14.18
C PHE A 193 -10.55 8.22 13.90
N LEU A 194 -10.55 9.33 13.16
CA LEU A 194 -9.34 10.09 12.88
C LEU A 194 -8.79 10.77 14.15
N GLN A 195 -9.66 11.23 15.06
CA GLN A 195 -9.24 11.80 16.35
C GLN A 195 -8.57 10.75 17.26
N THR A 196 -9.05 9.50 17.21
CA THR A 196 -8.43 8.39 17.95
C THR A 196 -7.15 7.85 17.30
N LEU A 197 -6.78 8.30 16.09
CA LEU A 197 -5.60 7.80 15.39
C LEU A 197 -4.32 7.89 16.24
N ALA A 198 -4.16 8.95 17.02
CA ALA A 198 -2.98 9.14 17.86
C ALA A 198 -2.85 8.10 18.99
N SER A 199 -3.95 7.49 19.45
CA SER A 199 -3.91 6.42 20.45
C SER A 199 -3.61 5.05 19.87
N HIS A 200 -3.97 4.84 18.60
CA HIS A 200 -3.88 3.54 17.90
C HIS A 200 -2.61 3.42 17.06
N SER A 201 -2.23 4.49 16.35
CA SER A 201 -1.00 4.56 15.57
C SER A 201 -0.35 5.94 15.72
N PRO A 202 0.43 6.16 16.80
CA PRO A 202 1.10 7.43 17.05
C PRO A 202 2.04 7.85 15.91
N LEU A 203 2.69 6.88 15.26
CA LEU A 203 3.57 7.12 14.12
C LEU A 203 2.80 7.66 12.91
N MET A 204 1.64 7.05 12.58
CA MET A 204 0.80 7.52 11.49
C MET A 204 0.24 8.91 11.78
N ALA A 205 -0.24 9.15 13.01
CA ALA A 205 -0.69 10.47 13.43
C ALA A 205 0.40 11.54 13.27
N CYS A 206 1.64 11.22 13.64
CA CYS A 206 2.78 12.11 13.46
C CYS A 206 3.05 12.43 11.98
N GLN A 207 3.13 11.41 11.11
CA GLN A 207 3.35 11.60 9.67
C GLN A 207 2.21 12.39 9.01
N LEU A 208 0.98 12.12 9.43
CA LEU A 208 -0.19 12.86 8.96
C LEU A 208 -0.10 14.33 9.37
N MET A 209 0.22 14.64 10.63
CA MET A 209 0.40 16.01 11.10
C MET A 209 1.49 16.76 10.32
N ILE A 210 2.63 16.13 10.02
CA ILE A 210 3.69 16.73 9.20
C ILE A 210 3.17 17.08 7.79
N ALA A 211 2.43 16.15 7.18
CA ALA A 211 1.85 16.38 5.87
C ALA A 211 0.76 17.46 5.89
N LEU A 212 -0.07 17.52 6.94
CA LEU A 212 -1.10 18.55 7.13
C LEU A 212 -0.51 19.94 7.29
N ILE A 213 0.54 20.10 8.10
CA ILE A 213 1.25 21.39 8.25
C ILE A 213 1.81 21.85 6.90
N SER A 214 2.22 20.90 6.05
CA SER A 214 2.72 21.19 4.70
C SER A 214 1.59 21.55 3.72
N LEU A 215 0.40 20.93 3.85
CA LEU A 215 -0.79 21.25 3.04
C LEU A 215 -1.40 22.61 3.40
N TYR A 216 -1.46 22.90 4.70
CA TYR A 216 -2.05 24.11 5.26
C TYR A 216 -0.95 24.87 6.01
N PRO A 217 0.01 25.47 5.29
CA PRO A 217 1.04 26.26 5.94
C PRO A 217 0.35 27.35 6.74
N VAL A 218 0.58 27.36 8.06
CA VAL A 218 0.13 28.46 8.91
C VAL A 218 0.83 29.71 8.39
N VAL A 219 0.10 30.53 7.63
CA VAL A 219 0.55 31.89 7.32
C VAL A 219 0.54 32.62 8.65
N ILE A 220 1.69 32.67 9.31
CA ILE A 220 1.90 33.60 10.41
C ILE A 220 1.81 34.99 9.77
N ILE A 221 0.65 35.61 9.93
CA ILE A 221 0.41 36.99 9.52
C ILE A 221 1.37 37.83 10.34
N ASP A 222 2.45 38.26 9.69
CA ASP A 222 3.34 39.25 10.25
C ASP A 222 2.52 40.52 10.51
N LYS A 223 2.52 41.00 11.76
CA LYS A 223 1.59 41.99 12.32
C LYS A 223 1.70 43.39 11.65
N HIS A 224 2.44 43.52 10.56
CA HIS A 224 2.77 44.80 9.93
C HIS A 224 1.93 45.19 8.71
N ARG A 225 1.05 44.33 8.17
CA ARG A 225 0.12 44.76 7.13
C ARG A 225 -1.26 44.15 7.35
N GLY A 226 -2.18 44.99 7.82
CA GLY A 226 -3.58 44.63 8.01
C GLY A 226 -4.21 44.14 6.72
N ASN A 227 -4.65 42.89 6.74
CA ASN A 227 -5.94 42.46 6.22
C ASN A 227 -6.22 41.05 6.75
N PHE A 228 -7.26 40.97 7.57
CA PHE A 228 -7.74 39.75 8.20
C PHE A 228 -8.57 38.96 7.19
N PHE A 229 -8.14 37.75 6.86
CA PHE A 229 -9.05 36.66 6.53
C PHE A 229 -8.50 35.37 7.14
N LEU A 230 -9.18 34.91 8.19
CA LEU A 230 -8.98 33.60 8.80
C LEU A 230 -10.31 32.87 8.61
N THR A 231 -10.33 31.88 7.72
CA THR A 231 -11.38 30.86 7.69
C THR A 231 -10.67 29.53 7.75
N ILE A 232 -10.58 28.97 8.95
CA ILE A 232 -10.24 27.57 9.18
C ILE A 232 -11.61 26.87 9.28
N LEU A 233 -11.88 25.94 8.36
CA LEU A 233 -12.91 24.91 8.53
C LEU A 233 -12.31 23.77 9.37
#